data_AF-Q5R8I5-F1
#
_entry.id   AF-Q5R8I5-F1
#
_cell.length_a   1.000
_cell.length_b   1.000
_cell.length_c   1.000
_cell.angle_alpha   90.00
_cell.angle_beta   90.00
_cell.angle_gamma   90.00
#
_symmetry.space_group_name_H-M   'P 1'
#
loop_
_entity.id
_entity.type
_entity.pdbx_description
1 polymer ?
#
loop_
_entity_poly.entity_id
_entity_poly.type
_entity_poly.pdbx_seq_one_letter_code
_entity_poly.pdbx_strand_id
1 'polypeptide(L)'
;MGPFLLNAVRWLARGQTGKVGVNTNLKDLCPLLSEHGLQCSLEPHLNSDLCVYCCKVYSDKEAKQLQEFVAEGGGLLIGGLPEPWPLPLGWLPW
;
A
#
# COMPACT_ATOMS: atom_id res chain seq x y z
N MET A 1 0.05 -3.28 -15.47
CA MET A 1 0.35 -3.22 -14.02
C MET A 1 -0.69 -3.89 -13.13
N GLY A 2 -1.98 -3.88 -13.47
CA GLY A 2 -3.03 -4.45 -12.59
C GLY A 2 -2.82 -5.88 -12.10
N PRO A 3 -2.53 -6.86 -12.98
CA PRO A 3 -2.30 -8.25 -12.55
C PRO A 3 -1.13 -8.40 -11.56
N PHE A 4 -0.07 -7.61 -11.74
CA PHE A 4 1.08 -7.60 -10.83
C PHE A 4 0.68 -7.12 -9.43
N LEU A 5 -0.04 -5.99 -9.34
CA LEU A 5 -0.50 -5.44 -8.07
C LEU A 5 -1.47 -6.39 -7.37
N LEU A 6 -2.40 -6.99 -8.12
CA LEU A 6 -3.34 -7.98 -7.60
C LEU A 6 -2.61 -9.19 -7.01
N ASN A 7 -1.62 -9.72 -7.71
CA ASN A 7 -0.83 -10.85 -7.24
C ASN A 7 0.00 -10.50 -6.01
N ALA A 8 0.57 -9.29 -5.96
CA ALA A 8 1.31 -8.81 -4.80
C ALA A 8 0.39 -8.72 -3.57
N VAL A 9 -0.80 -8.13 -3.71
CA VAL A 9 -1.78 -8.03 -2.60
C VAL A 9 -2.25 -9.41 -2.14
N ARG A 10 -2.52 -10.35 -3.06
CA ARG A 10 -2.88 -11.73 -2.71
C ARG A 10 -1.76 -12.45 -1.97
N TRP A 11 -0.51 -12.26 -2.40
CA TRP A 11 0.65 -12.82 -1.73
C TRP A 11 0.81 -12.25 -0.31
N LEU A 12 0.68 -10.93 -0.15
CA LEU A 12 0.70 -10.23 1.13
C LEU A 12 -0.42 -10.67 2.07
N ALA A 13 -1.62 -10.94 1.53
CA ALA A 13 -2.75 -11.44 2.30
C ALA A 13 -2.54 -12.88 2.81
N ARG A 14 -1.58 -13.64 2.25
CA ARG A 14 -1.23 -15.01 2.69
C ARG A 14 -2.42 -15.97 2.77
N GLY A 15 -3.42 -15.80 1.89
CA GLY A 15 -4.66 -16.58 1.92
C GLY A 15 -5.63 -16.24 3.06
N GLN A 16 -5.32 -15.21 3.86
CA GLN A 16 -6.26 -14.68 4.85
C GLN A 16 -7.42 -13.99 4.15
N THR A 17 -8.64 -14.18 4.69
CA THR A 17 -9.86 -13.50 4.21
C THR A 17 -10.05 -12.12 4.84
N GLY A 18 -8.99 -11.55 5.43
CA GLY A 18 -9.03 -10.24 6.08
C GLY A 18 -9.24 -9.09 5.08
N LYS A 19 -9.60 -7.93 5.62
CA LYS A 19 -9.85 -6.71 4.85
C LYS A 19 -8.53 -6.09 4.38
N VAL A 20 -8.48 -5.68 3.11
CA VAL A 20 -7.37 -4.89 2.56
C VAL A 20 -7.68 -3.41 2.72
N GLY A 21 -6.86 -2.67 3.48
CA GLY A 21 -6.98 -1.22 3.59
C GLY A 21 -6.15 -0.52 2.53
N VAL A 22 -6.76 0.41 1.80
CA VAL A 22 -6.10 1.23 0.79
C VAL A 22 -6.09 2.67 1.27
N ASN A 23 -4.90 3.25 1.44
CA ASN A 23 -4.77 4.65 1.82
C ASN A 23 -5.47 5.55 0.79
N THR A 24 -6.12 6.62 1.27
CA THR A 24 -6.82 7.58 0.40
C THR A 24 -5.92 8.20 -0.68
N ASN A 25 -4.62 8.26 -0.44
CA ASN A 25 -3.60 8.69 -1.43
C ASN A 25 -3.37 7.69 -2.58
N LEU A 26 -3.90 6.48 -2.47
CA LEU A 26 -3.88 5.41 -3.48
C LEU A 26 -5.29 4.99 -3.90
N LYS A 27 -6.26 5.93 -3.89
CA LYS A 27 -7.68 5.62 -4.13
C LYS A 27 -7.99 4.77 -5.36
N ASP A 28 -7.19 4.90 -6.43
CA ASP A 28 -7.37 4.17 -7.69
C ASP A 28 -7.02 2.66 -7.58
N LEU A 29 -6.31 2.25 -6.51
CA LEU A 29 -6.04 0.85 -6.23
C LEU A 29 -7.27 0.11 -5.70
N CYS A 30 -8.12 0.77 -4.91
CA CYS A 30 -9.31 0.17 -4.32
C CYS A 30 -10.29 -0.42 -5.36
N PRO A 31 -10.69 0.29 -6.43
CA PRO A 31 -11.58 -0.29 -7.44
C PRO A 31 -10.92 -1.47 -8.17
N LEU A 32 -9.62 -1.40 -8.45
CA LEU A 32 -8.87 -2.49 -9.09
C LEU A 32 -8.92 -3.78 -8.26
N LEU A 33 -8.76 -3.67 -6.94
CA LEU A 33 -8.81 -4.83 -6.03
C LEU A 33 -10.25 -5.36 -5.89
N SER A 34 -11.23 -4.46 -5.75
CA SER A 34 -12.65 -4.82 -5.60
C SER A 34 -13.19 -5.56 -6.83
N GLU A 35 -12.85 -5.08 -8.04
CA GLU A 35 -13.24 -5.71 -9.31
C GLU A 35 -12.75 -7.17 -9.42
N HIS A 36 -11.65 -7.50 -8.73
CA HIS A 36 -11.04 -8.83 -8.74
C HIS A 36 -11.35 -9.65 -7.48
N GLY A 37 -12.41 -9.28 -6.76
CA GLY A 37 -12.98 -10.05 -5.65
C GLY A 37 -12.24 -9.96 -4.32
N LEU A 38 -11.34 -8.98 -4.16
CA LEU A 38 -10.71 -8.71 -2.87
C LEU A 38 -11.60 -7.76 -2.05
N GLN A 39 -11.87 -8.11 -0.79
CA GLN A 39 -12.52 -7.20 0.13
C GLN A 39 -11.55 -6.08 0.51
N CYS A 40 -11.82 -4.86 0.06
CA CYS A 40 -11.01 -3.71 0.38
C CYS A 40 -11.83 -2.47 0.71
N SER A 41 -11.23 -1.55 1.45
CA SER A 41 -11.81 -0.24 1.78
C SER A 41 -10.77 0.86 1.65
N LEU A 42 -11.26 2.08 1.43
CA LEU A 42 -10.44 3.27 1.60
C LEU A 42 -10.30 3.59 3.09
N GLU A 43 -9.06 3.76 3.54
CA GLU A 43 -8.72 4.00 4.93
C GLU A 43 -7.74 5.20 5.00
N PRO A 44 -8.03 6.29 5.73
CA PRO A 44 -7.12 7.43 5.80
C PRO A 44 -5.79 7.08 6.52
N HIS A 45 -5.84 6.12 7.44
CA HIS A 45 -4.71 5.65 8.24
C HIS A 45 -4.76 4.13 8.45
N LEU A 46 -3.66 3.53 8.89
CA LEU A 46 -3.61 2.12 9.27
C LEU A 46 -4.53 1.88 10.48
N ASN A 47 -5.34 0.81 10.41
CA ASN A 47 -6.20 0.35 11.51
C ASN A 47 -5.91 -1.12 11.83
N SER A 48 -6.34 -1.58 13.01
CA SER A 48 -6.05 -2.93 13.54
C SER A 48 -6.78 -4.08 12.84
N ASP A 49 -7.80 -3.78 12.04
CA ASP A 49 -8.69 -4.78 11.45
C ASP A 49 -8.23 -5.21 10.03
N LEU A 50 -7.07 -4.70 9.58
CA LEU A 50 -6.53 -4.95 8.25
C LEU A 50 -5.57 -6.14 8.25
N CYS A 51 -5.64 -6.98 7.22
CA CYS A 51 -4.59 -7.98 6.97
C CYS A 51 -3.51 -7.45 6.02
N VAL A 52 -3.86 -6.52 5.14
CA VAL A 52 -2.96 -5.85 4.20
C VAL A 52 -3.25 -4.36 4.21
N TYR A 53 -2.21 -3.54 4.27
CA TYR A 53 -2.30 -2.09 4.13
C TYR A 53 -1.51 -1.61 2.92
N CYS A 54 -2.15 -0.81 2.07
CA CYS A 54 -1.53 -0.20 0.89
C CYS A 54 -1.42 1.31 1.11
N CYS A 55 -0.22 1.88 1.13
CA CYS A 55 -0.02 3.32 1.33
C CYS A 55 1.06 3.89 0.40
N LYS A 56 1.11 5.23 0.28
CA LYS A 56 2.26 5.92 -0.32
C LYS A 56 3.41 6.02 0.70
N VAL A 57 4.46 6.74 0.32
CA VAL A 57 5.51 7.19 1.26
C VAL A 57 4.86 7.74 2.53
N TYR A 58 5.30 7.22 3.66
CA TYR A 58 4.78 7.50 5.00
C TYR A 58 5.74 8.39 5.77
N SER A 59 5.23 9.07 6.81
CA SER A 59 6.03 9.90 7.71
C SER A 59 6.74 9.07 8.78
N ASP A 60 7.78 9.62 9.42
CA ASP A 60 8.45 8.99 10.56
C ASP A 60 7.48 8.64 11.71
N LYS A 61 6.40 9.42 11.84
CA LYS A 61 5.34 9.17 12.83
C LYS A 61 4.58 7.88 12.53
N GLU A 62 4.31 7.60 11.26
CA GLU A 62 3.60 6.40 10.81
C GLU A 62 4.54 5.19 10.71
N ALA A 63 5.85 5.41 10.58
CA ALA A 63 6.85 4.37 10.44
C ALA A 63 6.80 3.34 11.58
N LYS A 64 6.65 3.80 12.83
CA LYS A 64 6.59 2.90 14.00
C LYS A 64 5.36 1.99 13.94
N GLN A 65 4.19 2.55 13.66
CA GLN A 65 2.94 1.79 13.58
C GLN A 65 2.98 0.76 12.42
N LEU A 66 3.56 1.14 11.28
CA LEU A 66 3.74 0.24 10.14
C LEU A 66 4.74 -0.89 10.44
N GLN A 67 5.81 -0.61 11.18
CA GLN A 67 6.76 -1.63 11.61
C GLN A 67 6.11 -2.65 12.55
N GLU A 68 5.34 -2.18 13.54
CA GLU A 68 4.60 -3.05 14.47
C GLU A 68 3.60 -3.93 13.70
N PHE A 69 2.83 -3.34 12.79
CA PHE A 69 1.91 -4.07 11.93
C PHE A 69 2.58 -5.18 11.11
N VAL A 70 3.73 -4.89 10.48
CA VAL A 70 4.49 -5.91 9.74
C VAL A 70 5.09 -6.97 10.67
N ALA A 71 5.56 -6.58 11.85
CA ALA A 71 6.10 -7.51 12.85
C ALA A 71 5.02 -8.47 13.38
N GLU A 72 3.77 -8.03 13.49
CA GLU A 72 2.60 -8.85 13.82
C GLU A 72 2.12 -9.72 12.63
N GLY A 73 2.73 -9.55 11.45
CA GLY A 73 2.44 -10.32 10.24
C GLY A 73 1.49 -9.64 9.27
N GLY A 74 1.16 -8.37 9.46
CA GLY A 74 0.45 -7.57 8.47
C GLY A 74 1.22 -7.47 7.15
N GLY A 75 0.50 -7.55 6.03
CA GLY A 75 1.08 -7.34 4.70
C GLY A 75 1.15 -5.86 4.35
N LEU A 76 2.31 -5.36 3.93
CA LEU A 76 2.50 -3.93 3.60
C LEU A 76 2.89 -3.75 2.14
N LEU A 77 2.11 -2.94 1.41
CA LEU A 77 2.42 -2.49 0.05
C LEU A 77 2.64 -0.98 0.05
N ILE A 78 3.84 -0.55 -0.34
CA ILE A 78 4.20 0.87 -0.40
C ILE A 78 4.32 1.30 -1.87
N GLY A 79 3.49 2.26 -2.27
CA GLY A 79 3.57 2.92 -3.56
C GLY A 79 4.68 3.97 -3.59
N GLY A 80 5.51 3.94 -4.64
CA GLY A 80 6.57 4.92 -4.87
C GLY A 80 6.05 6.27 -5.38
N LEU A 81 6.76 7.32 -4.97
CA LEU A 81 6.62 8.76 -5.26
C LEU A 81 5.44 9.53 -4.58
N PRO A 82 5.74 10.40 -3.59
CA PRO A 82 4.75 11.28 -2.96
C PRO A 82 4.36 12.47 -3.84
N GLU A 83 5.26 12.91 -4.74
CA GLU A 83 5.10 13.98 -5.75
C GLU A 83 5.63 13.49 -7.11
N PRO A 84 5.26 14.10 -8.26
CA PRO A 84 6.08 14.00 -9.46
C PRO A 84 7.45 14.63 -9.15
N TRP A 85 8.53 13.86 -9.21
CA TRP A 85 9.89 14.40 -9.20
C TRP A 85 9.98 15.53 -10.25
N PRO A 86 10.32 16.79 -9.92
CA PRO A 86 11.10 17.55 -10.85
C PRO A 86 12.50 16.95 -10.76
N LEU A 87 12.87 16.08 -11.70
CA LEU A 87 14.30 15.89 -11.94
C LEU A 87 14.77 17.22 -12.56
N PRO A 88 15.54 18.08 -11.88
CA PRO A 88 16.33 19.04 -12.61
C PRO A 88 17.26 18.21 -13.51
N LEU A 89 17.20 18.47 -14.82
CA LEU A 89 17.99 17.83 -15.87
C LEU A 89 19.51 18.12 -15.74
N GLY A 90 20.11 17.98 -14.56
CA GLY A 90 21.49 18.42 -14.32
C GLY A 90 22.29 17.61 -13.30
N TRP A 91 21.77 16.53 -12.74
CA TRP A 91 22.47 15.77 -11.68
C TRP A 91 22.69 14.29 -12.03
N LEU A 92 23.18 14.04 -13.25
CA LEU A 92 23.95 12.83 -13.52
C LEU A 92 25.37 13.27 -13.87
N PRO A 93 26.38 12.99 -13.04
CA PRO A 93 27.77 13.13 -13.46
C PRO A 93 28.05 12.03 -14.49
N TRP A 94 28.51 12.43 -15.68
CA TRP A 94 29.22 11.54 -16.57
C TRP A 94 30.58 11.20 -15.97
#